data_AF-A0AAW6U112-F1
#
_entry.id   AF-A0AAW6U112-F1
#
_cell.length_a   1.000
_cell.length_b   1.000
_cell.length_c   1.000
_cell.angle_alpha   90.00
_cell.angle_beta   90.00
_cell.angle_gamma   90.00
#
_symmetry.space_group_name_H-M   'P 1'
#
loop_
_entity.id
_entity.type
_entity.pdbx_description
1 polymer ?
#
loop_
_entity_poly.entity_id
_entity_poly.type
_entity_poly.pdbx_seq_one_letter_code
_entity_poly.pdbx_strand_id
1 'polypeptide(L)'
;MRHTAGVVVCLIAAILPTGCHSPSTPRQSGLNVTVEGGGRFPSELAGTWKADRDGWEMVIEPDGRLSSVVISLGRVRIQPGKSETLATHGGGEGFFESGTWTVHYNPQTNDLTVKIVMRHVRIGMAEAVLEGTGTDVFTGPISAADGIWQAQWTNFGRYLLSMPDGSVSELATDETYGETNALTFVRIAQP
;
A
#
# COMPACT_ATOMS: atom_id res chain seq x y z
N MET A 1 -16.12 -83.92 18.35
CA MET A 1 -16.87 -82.69 18.68
C MET A 1 -15.93 -81.51 18.54
N ARG A 2 -16.41 -80.44 17.90
CA ARG A 2 -15.62 -79.38 17.24
C ARG A 2 -14.93 -78.43 18.23
N HIS A 3 -13.68 -78.09 17.94
CA HIS A 3 -12.93 -76.99 18.55
C HIS A 3 -13.37 -75.64 17.95
N THR A 4 -13.75 -74.68 18.79
CA THR A 4 -13.97 -73.28 18.40
C THR A 4 -12.79 -72.44 18.85
N ALA A 5 -12.00 -71.99 17.87
CA ALA A 5 -10.93 -71.01 18.04
C ALA A 5 -11.53 -69.59 17.95
N GLY A 6 -11.33 -68.78 18.99
CA GLY A 6 -11.68 -67.36 19.00
C GLY A 6 -10.53 -66.51 18.46
N VAL A 7 -10.78 -65.77 17.38
CA VAL A 7 -9.85 -64.79 16.82
C VAL A 7 -10.11 -63.44 17.48
N VAL A 8 -9.12 -62.91 18.18
CA VAL A 8 -9.11 -61.53 18.71
C VAL A 8 -8.56 -60.61 17.62
N VAL A 9 -9.40 -59.70 17.12
CA VAL A 9 -9.02 -58.68 16.14
C VAL A 9 -8.53 -57.44 16.91
N CYS A 10 -7.24 -57.14 16.77
CA CYS A 10 -6.60 -55.98 17.35
C CYS A 10 -6.74 -54.78 16.39
N LEU A 11 -7.55 -53.78 16.77
CA LEU A 11 -7.74 -52.54 16.00
C LEU A 11 -6.58 -51.57 16.32
N ILE A 12 -5.67 -51.37 15.37
CA ILE A 12 -4.61 -50.36 15.45
C ILE A 12 -5.17 -49.06 14.88
N ALA A 13 -5.40 -48.07 15.75
CA ALA A 13 -5.77 -46.71 15.37
C ALA A 13 -4.50 -45.94 14.94
N ALA A 14 -4.38 -45.65 13.65
CA ALA A 14 -3.30 -44.83 13.10
C ALA A 14 -3.59 -43.34 13.35
N ILE A 15 -2.74 -42.70 14.16
CA ILE A 15 -2.75 -41.25 14.38
C ILE A 15 -1.96 -40.61 13.24
N LEU A 16 -2.65 -39.95 12.31
CA LEU A 16 -2.00 -39.14 11.26
C LEU A 16 -1.75 -37.72 11.80
N PRO A 17 -0.52 -37.17 11.71
CA PRO A 17 -0.25 -35.80 12.07
C PRO A 17 -0.86 -34.88 11.01
N THR A 18 -1.92 -34.15 11.38
CA THR A 18 -2.43 -33.01 10.60
C THR A 18 -1.42 -31.88 10.68
N GLY A 19 -0.48 -31.85 9.73
CA GLY A 19 0.36 -30.68 9.50
C GLY A 19 -0.48 -29.53 8.97
N CYS A 20 -0.78 -28.56 9.83
CA CYS A 20 -1.32 -27.27 9.42
C CYS A 20 -0.25 -26.52 8.60
N HIS A 21 -0.24 -26.72 7.28
CA HIS A 21 0.37 -25.75 6.37
C HIS A 21 -0.56 -24.54 6.32
N SER A 22 -0.17 -23.44 6.97
CA SER A 22 -0.81 -22.15 6.73
C SER A 22 -0.66 -21.80 5.24
N PRO A 23 -1.73 -21.35 4.56
CA PRO A 23 -1.65 -20.97 3.16
C PRO A 23 -0.72 -19.76 3.04
N SER A 24 0.39 -19.93 2.33
CA SER A 24 1.24 -18.83 1.88
C SER A 24 0.38 -17.88 1.05
N THR A 25 0.05 -16.71 1.61
CA THR A 25 -0.74 -15.71 0.90
C THR A 25 0.01 -15.36 -0.40
N PRO A 26 -0.66 -15.36 -1.57
CA PRO A 26 0.00 -15.00 -2.82
C PRO A 26 0.65 -13.62 -2.67
N ARG A 27 1.95 -13.53 -2.98
CA ARG A 27 2.69 -12.28 -3.03
C ARG A 27 1.98 -11.38 -4.04
N GLN A 28 1.39 -10.26 -3.59
CA GLN A 28 0.83 -9.28 -4.53
C GLN A 28 1.96 -8.79 -5.42
N SER A 29 1.82 -8.98 -6.73
CA SER A 29 2.67 -8.29 -7.69
C SER A 29 2.48 -6.78 -7.50
N GLY A 30 3.57 -6.03 -7.30
CA GLY A 30 3.51 -4.58 -7.17
C GLY A 30 3.75 -4.00 -5.78
N LEU A 31 4.17 -4.81 -4.80
CA LEU A 31 4.50 -4.31 -3.46
C LEU A 31 5.67 -5.06 -2.85
N ASN A 32 6.60 -4.31 -2.25
CA ASN A 32 7.73 -4.86 -1.50
C ASN A 32 7.67 -4.38 -0.05
N VAL A 33 7.79 -5.30 0.90
CA VAL A 33 7.93 -4.98 2.32
C VAL A 33 9.31 -5.43 2.76
N THR A 34 10.03 -4.57 3.47
CA THR A 34 11.37 -4.86 4.00
C THR A 34 11.45 -4.37 5.44
N VAL A 35 11.96 -5.22 6.32
CA VAL A 35 12.22 -4.88 7.72
C VAL A 35 13.72 -4.98 7.94
N GLU A 36 14.34 -3.91 8.42
CA GLU A 36 15.76 -3.89 8.70
C GLU A 36 16.11 -4.95 9.76
N GLY A 37 17.22 -5.68 9.54
CA GLY A 37 17.58 -6.85 10.34
C GLY A 37 16.81 -8.14 9.99
N GLY A 38 15.92 -8.12 8.98
CA GLY A 38 15.25 -9.32 8.47
C GLY A 38 14.13 -9.86 9.36
N GLY A 39 13.64 -9.05 10.31
CA GLY A 39 12.54 -9.39 11.20
C GLY A 39 11.17 -9.42 10.50
N ARG A 40 10.11 -9.60 11.30
CA ARG A 40 8.72 -9.45 10.84
C ARG A 40 8.27 -8.00 10.99
N PHE A 41 7.34 -7.57 10.14
CA PHE A 41 6.69 -6.30 10.33
C PHE A 41 5.84 -6.34 11.62
N PRO A 42 5.88 -5.31 12.47
CA PRO A 42 5.06 -5.27 13.69
C PRO A 42 3.58 -5.15 13.35
N SER A 43 2.78 -6.17 13.69
CA SER A 43 1.34 -6.17 13.40
C SER A 43 0.59 -5.05 14.12
N GLU A 44 1.15 -4.52 15.21
CA GLU A 44 0.64 -3.39 15.96
C GLU A 44 0.68 -2.08 15.16
N LEU A 45 1.39 -2.03 14.03
CA LEU A 45 1.41 -0.88 13.11
C LEU A 45 0.30 -0.93 12.05
N ALA A 46 -0.41 -2.05 11.95
CA ALA A 46 -1.52 -2.21 11.01
C ALA A 46 -2.72 -1.32 11.37
N GLY A 47 -3.45 -0.91 10.34
CA GLY A 47 -4.62 -0.06 10.44
C GLY A 47 -4.73 0.94 9.29
N THR A 48 -5.76 1.79 9.38
CA THR A 48 -5.94 2.91 8.46
C THR A 48 -5.32 4.16 9.06
N TRP A 49 -4.37 4.74 8.32
CA TRP A 49 -3.62 5.92 8.70
C TRP A 49 -4.01 7.09 7.80
N LYS A 50 -4.47 8.19 8.38
CA LYS A 50 -4.94 9.36 7.64
C LYS A 50 -4.11 10.58 7.99
N ALA A 51 -3.59 11.26 6.98
CA ALA A 51 -2.88 12.51 7.17
C ALA A 51 -3.83 13.62 7.64
N ASP A 52 -3.32 14.48 8.52
CA ASP A 52 -3.97 15.68 9.02
C ASP A 52 -4.28 16.70 7.92
N ARG A 53 -3.43 16.75 6.89
CA ARG A 53 -3.58 17.58 5.70
C ARG A 53 -3.18 16.83 4.44
N ASP A 54 -3.36 17.48 3.29
CA ASP A 54 -3.02 16.94 1.97
C ASP A 54 -3.70 15.61 1.60
N GLY A 55 -4.70 15.21 2.41
CA GLY A 55 -5.70 14.15 2.26
C GLY A 55 -5.19 12.80 1.77
N TRP A 56 -4.01 12.43 2.27
CA TRP A 56 -3.49 11.08 2.17
C TRP A 56 -4.17 10.14 3.17
N GLU A 57 -4.45 8.92 2.74
CA GLU A 57 -4.88 7.82 3.62
C GLU A 57 -4.18 6.54 3.17
N MET A 58 -3.75 5.71 4.10
CA MET A 58 -3.05 4.46 3.81
C MET A 58 -3.61 3.34 4.67
N VAL A 59 -3.85 2.17 4.07
CA VAL A 59 -4.25 0.98 4.81
C VAL A 59 -3.05 0.04 4.88
N ILE A 60 -2.48 -0.09 6.08
CA ILE A 60 -1.35 -0.97 6.38
C ILE A 60 -1.90 -2.27 6.97
N GLU A 61 -1.58 -3.39 6.35
CA GLU A 61 -1.93 -4.75 6.78
C GLU A 61 -0.97 -5.26 7.87
N PRO A 62 -1.34 -6.31 8.64
CA PRO A 62 -0.50 -6.88 9.70
C PRO A 62 0.90 -7.33 9.28
N ASP A 63 1.11 -7.63 8.01
CA ASP A 63 2.42 -8.01 7.44
C ASP A 63 3.19 -6.82 6.84
N GLY A 64 2.69 -5.59 7.03
CA GLY A 64 3.28 -4.36 6.54
C GLY A 64 2.91 -4.02 5.10
N ARG A 65 2.07 -4.84 4.45
CA ARG A 65 1.63 -4.52 3.10
C ARG A 65 0.68 -3.33 3.09
N LEU A 66 0.69 -2.57 2.01
CA LEU A 66 -0.35 -1.60 1.73
C LEU A 66 -1.45 -2.25 0.90
N SER A 67 -2.68 -2.31 1.41
CA SER A 67 -3.81 -2.82 0.62
C SER A 67 -4.43 -1.74 -0.26
N SER A 68 -4.39 -0.47 0.19
CA SER A 68 -4.80 0.68 -0.61
C SER A 68 -4.24 2.00 -0.08
N VAL A 69 -4.21 3.02 -0.94
CA VAL A 69 -3.87 4.40 -0.60
C VAL A 69 -4.90 5.34 -1.22
N VAL A 70 -5.38 6.33 -0.46
CA VAL A 70 -6.03 7.51 -1.01
C VAL A 70 -4.94 8.53 -1.33
N ILE A 71 -4.80 8.88 -2.60
CA ILE A 71 -3.77 9.81 -3.07
C ILE A 71 -4.23 11.27 -2.97
N SER A 72 -3.26 12.19 -2.91
CA SER A 72 -3.58 13.61 -2.85
C SER A 72 -4.33 14.11 -4.09
N LEU A 73 -3.89 13.60 -5.25
CA LEU A 73 -4.46 13.90 -6.56
C LEU A 73 -5.83 13.26 -6.73
N GLY A 74 -6.89 14.08 -6.72
CA GLY A 74 -8.26 13.64 -6.97
C GLY A 74 -8.93 12.89 -5.83
N ARG A 75 -8.26 12.68 -4.68
CA ARG A 75 -8.81 11.97 -3.49
C ARG A 75 -9.35 10.58 -3.81
N VAL A 76 -8.71 9.90 -4.77
CA VAL A 76 -9.11 8.56 -5.21
C VAL A 76 -8.34 7.50 -4.44
N ARG A 77 -9.01 6.38 -4.15
CA ARG A 77 -8.38 5.19 -3.59
C ARG A 77 -7.80 4.35 -4.72
N ILE A 78 -6.54 3.97 -4.60
CA ILE A 78 -5.82 3.12 -5.54
C ILE A 78 -5.16 1.95 -4.81
N GLN A 79 -4.83 0.90 -5.56
CA GLN A 79 -4.22 -0.33 -5.03
C GLN A 79 -2.87 -0.59 -5.71
N PRO A 80 -1.89 -1.20 -5.02
CA PRO A 80 -0.56 -1.43 -5.59
C PRO A 80 -0.59 -2.40 -6.77
N GLY A 81 0.16 -2.08 -7.82
CA GLY A 81 0.31 -2.88 -9.03
C GLY A 81 -0.96 -3.00 -9.88
N LYS A 82 -1.97 -2.16 -9.65
CA LYS A 82 -3.21 -2.13 -10.42
C LYS A 82 -3.35 -0.85 -11.25
N SER A 83 -4.15 -0.98 -12.31
CA SER A 83 -4.68 0.15 -13.08
C SER A 83 -6.17 0.27 -12.86
N GLU A 84 -6.65 1.50 -12.69
CA GLU A 84 -8.06 1.79 -12.44
C GLU A 84 -8.50 3.02 -13.25
N THR A 85 -9.73 2.98 -13.79
CA THR A 85 -10.39 4.13 -14.42
C THR A 85 -11.56 4.55 -13.56
N LEU A 86 -11.61 5.83 -13.21
CA LEU A 86 -12.60 6.41 -12.31
C LEU A 86 -13.25 7.62 -12.98
N ALA A 87 -14.56 7.81 -12.80
CA ALA A 87 -15.22 9.01 -13.26
C ALA A 87 -14.72 10.24 -12.48
N THR A 88 -14.42 11.34 -13.17
CA THR A 88 -14.05 12.60 -12.52
C THR A 88 -15.29 13.43 -12.22
N HIS A 89 -15.24 14.27 -11.18
CA HIS A 89 -16.33 15.20 -10.87
C HIS A 89 -16.66 16.17 -12.01
N GLY A 90 -15.70 16.43 -12.91
CA GLY A 90 -15.86 17.26 -14.09
C GLY A 90 -16.50 16.56 -15.30
N GLY A 91 -16.99 15.31 -15.14
CA GLY A 91 -17.64 14.56 -16.22
C GLY A 91 -16.67 13.87 -17.19
N GLY A 92 -15.37 13.82 -16.87
CA GLY A 92 -14.36 13.07 -17.61
C GLY A 92 -14.00 11.75 -16.94
N GLU A 93 -12.90 11.14 -17.38
CA GLU A 93 -12.32 9.92 -16.80
C GLU A 93 -10.91 10.20 -16.28
N GLY A 94 -10.58 9.58 -15.14
CA GLY A 94 -9.26 9.53 -14.56
C GLY A 94 -8.72 8.10 -14.63
N PHE A 95 -7.66 7.90 -15.41
CA PHE A 95 -6.89 6.67 -15.46
C PHE A 95 -5.70 6.77 -14.50
N PHE A 96 -5.52 5.74 -13.68
CA PHE A 96 -4.46 5.65 -12.68
C PHE A 96 -3.79 4.27 -12.80
N GLU A 97 -2.50 4.24 -13.15
CA GLU A 97 -1.67 3.04 -13.13
C GLU A 97 -0.63 3.17 -12.02
N SER A 98 -0.75 2.30 -11.02
CA SER A 98 0.22 2.21 -9.94
C SER A 98 1.41 1.33 -10.33
N GLY A 99 2.60 1.75 -9.91
CA GLY A 99 3.83 0.98 -10.01
C GLY A 99 4.04 0.03 -8.84
N THR A 100 5.30 -0.35 -8.65
CA THR A 100 5.72 -1.08 -7.46
C THR A 100 5.85 -0.12 -6.29
N TRP A 101 5.12 -0.39 -5.21
CA TRP A 101 5.25 0.34 -3.95
C TRP A 101 6.23 -0.36 -3.02
N THR A 102 6.80 0.40 -2.08
CA THR A 102 7.73 -0.12 -1.08
C THR A 102 7.32 0.34 0.30
N VAL A 103 7.38 -0.60 1.26
CA VAL A 103 7.33 -0.33 2.69
C VAL A 103 8.66 -0.79 3.28
N HIS A 104 9.36 0.12 3.95
CA HIS A 104 10.59 -0.17 4.68
C HIS A 104 10.43 0.24 6.14
N TYR A 105 10.75 -0.65 7.06
CA TYR A 105 10.65 -0.40 8.49
C TYR A 105 11.98 -0.66 9.21
N ASN A 106 12.45 0.33 9.97
CA ASN A 106 13.59 0.16 10.86
C ASN A 106 13.11 0.03 12.32
N PRO A 107 13.23 -1.15 12.95
CA PRO A 107 12.76 -1.37 14.33
C PRO A 107 13.64 -0.69 15.39
N GLN A 108 14.87 -0.27 15.07
CA GLN A 108 15.76 0.42 16.01
C GLN A 108 15.35 1.88 16.22
N THR A 109 14.87 2.54 15.16
CA THR A 109 14.43 3.94 15.20
C THR A 109 12.92 4.11 15.20
N ASN A 110 12.17 3.03 14.96
CA ASN A 110 10.75 3.04 14.63
C ASN A 110 10.43 3.90 13.39
N ASP A 111 11.38 4.05 12.46
CA ASP A 111 11.11 4.77 11.22
C ASP A 111 10.39 3.88 10.22
N LEU A 112 9.28 4.40 9.70
CA LEU A 112 8.56 3.84 8.57
C LEU A 112 8.83 4.69 7.34
N THR A 113 9.26 4.04 6.26
CA THR A 113 9.32 4.63 4.93
C THR A 113 8.32 3.95 4.00
N VAL A 114 7.44 4.73 3.41
CA VAL A 114 6.49 4.30 2.38
C VAL A 114 6.82 5.01 1.08
N LYS A 115 7.00 4.26 0.00
CA LYS A 115 7.15 4.79 -1.36
C LYS A 115 5.98 4.34 -2.22
N ILE A 116 5.20 5.31 -2.69
CA ILE A 116 4.10 5.13 -3.64
C ILE A 116 4.57 5.56 -5.01
N VAL A 117 4.33 4.74 -6.02
CA VAL A 117 4.70 5.05 -7.41
C VAL A 117 3.44 5.04 -8.26
N MET A 118 3.22 6.14 -8.97
CA MET A 118 2.25 6.27 -10.04
C MET A 118 2.99 6.24 -11.37
N ARG A 119 2.85 5.11 -12.09
CA ARG A 119 3.52 4.91 -13.39
C ARG A 119 2.89 5.74 -14.49
N HIS A 120 1.58 5.92 -14.41
CA HIS A 120 0.83 6.75 -15.35
C HIS A 120 -0.42 7.27 -14.66
N VAL A 121 -0.68 8.56 -14.83
CA VAL A 121 -1.92 9.20 -14.46
C VAL A 121 -2.39 9.98 -15.66
N ARG A 122 -3.67 9.89 -15.99
CA ARG A 122 -4.32 10.73 -17.00
C ARG A 122 -5.71 11.11 -16.52
N ILE A 123 -5.95 12.39 -16.30
CA ILE A 123 -7.20 12.92 -15.74
C ILE A 123 -7.82 13.90 -16.74
N GLY A 124 -9.00 13.57 -17.24
CA GLY A 124 -9.84 14.50 -17.99
C GLY A 124 -10.54 15.49 -17.06
N MET A 125 -10.34 16.79 -17.32
CA MET A 125 -10.90 17.91 -16.56
C MET A 125 -11.64 18.83 -17.52
N ALA A 126 -12.92 18.53 -17.77
CA ALA A 126 -13.69 19.12 -18.87
C ALA A 126 -12.93 18.97 -20.21
N GLU A 127 -12.48 20.06 -20.81
CA GLU A 127 -11.75 20.03 -22.08
C GLU A 127 -10.21 19.94 -21.90
N ALA A 128 -9.71 20.05 -20.67
CA ALA A 128 -8.28 19.92 -20.36
C ALA A 128 -7.91 18.49 -19.95
N VAL A 129 -6.63 18.15 -20.09
CA VAL A 129 -6.08 16.85 -19.69
C VAL A 129 -4.83 17.05 -18.86
N LEU A 130 -4.82 16.51 -17.64
CA LEU A 130 -3.60 16.34 -16.85
C LEU A 130 -3.04 14.95 -17.09
N GLU A 131 -1.78 14.82 -17.47
CA GLU A 131 -1.15 13.52 -17.71
C GLU A 131 0.28 13.49 -17.18
N GLY A 132 0.69 12.39 -16.57
CA GLY A 132 2.05 12.31 -16.05
C GLY A 132 2.35 11.10 -15.20
N THR A 133 3.40 11.23 -14.41
CA THR A 133 3.90 10.22 -13.48
C THR A 133 4.21 10.86 -12.14
N GLY A 134 4.34 10.05 -11.09
CA GLY A 134 4.68 10.56 -9.77
C GLY A 134 5.27 9.51 -8.86
N THR A 135 6.13 9.95 -7.94
CA THR A 135 6.58 9.16 -6.80
C THR A 135 6.38 9.97 -5.53
N ASP A 136 5.73 9.40 -4.55
CA ASP A 136 5.55 9.99 -3.22
C ASP A 136 6.30 9.13 -2.20
N VAL A 137 7.17 9.77 -1.42
CA VAL A 137 7.95 9.11 -0.36
C VAL A 137 7.55 9.72 0.97
N PHE A 138 7.18 8.88 1.93
CA PHE A 138 6.83 9.27 3.29
C PHE A 138 7.81 8.62 4.23
N THR A 139 8.57 9.40 5.00
CA THR A 139 9.58 8.86 5.93
C THR A 139 9.47 9.52 7.29
N GLY A 140 9.47 8.71 8.35
CA GLY A 140 9.68 9.19 9.71
C GLY A 140 9.14 8.25 10.78
N PRO A 141 9.21 8.65 12.06
CA PRO A 141 8.93 7.76 13.18
C PRO A 141 7.43 7.49 13.31
N ILE A 142 7.10 6.21 13.50
CA ILE A 142 5.74 5.72 13.72
C ILE A 142 5.59 5.12 15.12
N SER A 143 4.51 5.47 15.80
CA SER A 143 4.17 4.95 17.13
C SER A 143 2.86 4.18 17.09
N ALA A 144 2.93 2.88 17.37
CA ALA A 144 1.74 2.05 17.54
C ALA A 144 0.94 2.46 18.78
N ALA A 145 1.63 2.79 19.88
CA ALA A 145 1.02 3.13 21.15
C ALA A 145 0.24 4.45 21.07
N ASP A 146 0.79 5.45 20.39
CA ASP A 146 0.18 6.77 20.28
C ASP A 146 -0.76 6.87 19.07
N GLY A 147 -0.70 5.91 18.13
CA GLY A 147 -1.47 5.96 16.89
C GLY A 147 -1.06 7.13 15.99
N ILE A 148 0.21 7.57 16.06
CA ILE A 148 0.76 8.73 15.35
C ILE A 148 1.94 8.30 14.48
N TRP A 149 2.00 8.83 13.26
CA TRP A 149 3.17 8.74 12.39
C TRP A 149 3.55 10.14 11.90
N GLN A 150 4.74 10.59 12.29
CA GLN A 150 5.29 11.88 11.89
C GLN A 150 6.13 11.66 10.63
N ALA A 151 5.61 12.04 9.47
CA ALA A 151 6.24 11.76 8.18
C ALA A 151 6.71 13.04 7.51
N GLN A 152 7.90 13.00 6.91
CA GLN A 152 8.27 13.89 5.81
C GLN A 152 7.75 13.26 4.52
N TRP A 153 6.85 13.97 3.85
CA TRP A 153 6.35 13.61 2.53
C TRP A 153 7.14 14.38 1.46
N THR A 154 7.80 13.66 0.56
CA THR A 154 8.47 14.22 -0.61
C THR A 154 7.82 13.72 -1.89
N ASN A 155 7.39 14.66 -2.75
CA ASN A 155 6.78 14.38 -4.04
C ASN A 155 7.78 14.62 -5.19
N PHE A 156 7.89 13.63 -6.08
CA PHE A 156 8.64 13.65 -7.33
C PHE A 156 7.65 13.45 -8.48
N GLY A 157 6.92 14.51 -8.82
CA GLY A 157 5.85 14.51 -9.80
C GLY A 157 6.32 15.14 -11.11
N ARG A 158 5.84 14.60 -12.24
CA ARG A 158 5.98 15.23 -13.54
C ARG A 158 4.67 15.11 -14.28
N TYR A 159 3.94 16.22 -14.38
CA TYR A 159 2.66 16.28 -15.06
C TYR A 159 2.67 17.32 -16.17
N LEU A 160 1.94 17.04 -17.23
CA LEU A 160 1.65 17.94 -18.33
C LEU A 160 0.16 18.25 -18.30
N LEU A 161 -0.17 19.54 -18.24
CA LEU A 161 -1.52 20.04 -18.41
C LEU A 161 -1.70 20.49 -19.85
N SER A 162 -2.48 19.74 -20.63
CA SER A 162 -2.87 20.07 -21.99
C SER A 162 -4.21 20.82 -21.99
N MET A 163 -4.25 21.98 -22.64
CA MET A 163 -5.44 22.82 -22.76
C MET A 163 -6.10 22.67 -24.15
N PRO A 164 -7.37 23.08 -24.31
CA PRO A 164 -8.12 22.92 -25.57
C PRO A 164 -7.56 23.73 -26.74
N ASP A 165 -6.88 24.83 -26.44
CA ASP A 165 -6.20 25.68 -27.43
C ASP A 165 -4.86 25.11 -27.93
N GLY A 166 -4.49 23.92 -27.44
CA GLY A 166 -3.23 23.24 -27.75
C GLY A 166 -2.05 23.70 -26.91
N SER A 167 -2.22 24.64 -25.98
CA SER A 167 -1.18 24.99 -25.03
C SER A 167 -0.91 23.87 -24.03
N VAL A 168 0.35 23.73 -23.63
CA VAL A 168 0.80 22.73 -22.66
C VAL A 168 1.60 23.42 -21.57
N SER A 169 1.27 23.13 -20.32
CA SER A 169 2.02 23.59 -19.15
C SER A 169 2.62 22.39 -18.40
N GLU A 170 3.89 22.47 -18.04
CA GLU A 170 4.54 21.46 -17.21
C GLU A 170 4.37 21.81 -15.72
N LEU A 171 3.92 20.82 -14.95
CA LEU A 171 3.72 20.86 -13.50
C LEU A 171 4.63 19.78 -12.90
N ALA A 172 5.93 20.08 -12.82
CA ALA A 172 6.94 19.17 -12.31
C ALA A 172 7.52 19.70 -10.99
N THR A 173 7.89 18.78 -10.10
CA THR A 173 8.73 19.10 -8.93
C THR A 173 10.21 18.96 -9.29
N ASP A 174 11.09 19.41 -8.40
CA ASP A 174 12.53 19.25 -8.59
C ASP A 174 12.89 17.74 -8.64
N GLU A 175 13.58 17.30 -9.68
CA GLU A 175 13.89 15.86 -9.86
C GLU A 175 14.87 15.32 -8.80
N THR A 176 15.69 16.19 -8.20
CA THR A 176 16.71 15.81 -7.23
C THR A 176 16.19 15.89 -5.80
N TYR A 177 15.43 16.94 -5.49
CA TYR A 177 15.02 17.29 -4.14
C TYR A 177 13.52 17.12 -3.88
N GLY A 178 12.71 17.03 -4.95
CA GLY A 178 11.25 16.96 -4.87
C GLY A 178 10.63 18.20 -4.21
N GLU A 179 9.35 18.10 -3.90
CA GLU A 179 8.66 19.03 -2.99
C GLU A 179 8.40 18.32 -1.66
N THR A 180 8.87 18.90 -0.54
CA THR A 180 8.80 18.27 0.77
C THR A 180 7.88 19.01 1.74
N ASN A 181 7.01 18.26 2.40
CA ASN A 181 6.08 18.74 3.42
C ASN A 181 6.05 17.80 4.62
N ALA A 182 5.94 18.34 5.83
CA ALA A 182 5.71 17.52 7.03
C ALA A 182 4.22 17.15 7.14
N LEU A 183 3.91 15.88 7.39
CA LEU A 183 2.56 15.38 7.61
C LEU A 183 2.48 14.63 8.94
N THR A 184 1.36 14.80 9.65
CA THR A 184 1.02 13.93 10.78
C THR A 184 -0.08 12.98 10.36
N PHE A 185 0.21 11.69 10.34
CA PHE A 185 -0.82 10.67 10.17
C PHE A 185 -1.35 10.23 11.52
N VAL A 186 -2.68 10.12 11.61
CA VAL A 186 -3.39 9.58 12.76
C VAL A 186 -4.02 8.25 12.35
N ARG A 187 -3.90 7.23 13.20
CA ARG A 187 -4.60 5.97 12.98
C ARG A 187 -6.09 6.12 13.31
N ILE A 188 -6.94 5.89 12.33
CA ILE A 188 -8.39 6.07 12.43
C ILE A 188 -9.18 4.75 12.50
N ALA A 189 -8.53 3.62 12.21
CA ALA A 189 -9.12 2.28 12.38
C ALA A 189 -8.03 1.24 12.66
N GLN A 190 -8.34 0.27 13.53
CA GLN A 190 -7.56 -0.95 13.72
C GLN A 190 -8.13 -2.07 12.82
N PRO A 191 -7.30 -3.06 12.42
CA PRO A 191 -7.74 -4.21 11.63
C PRO A 191 -8.82 -5.05 12.33
#